data_AF-A0A6N6VYY8-F1
#
_entry.id   AF-A0A6N6VYY8-F1
#
_cell.length_a   1.000
_cell.length_b   1.000
_cell.length_c   1.000
_cell.angle_alpha   90.00
_cell.angle_beta   90.00
_cell.angle_gamma   90.00
#
_symmetry.space_group_name_H-M   'P 1'
#
loop_
_entity.id
_entity.type
_entity.pdbx_description
1 polymer ?
#
loop_
_entity_poly.entity_id
_entity_poly.type
_entity_poly.pdbx_seq_one_letter_code
_entity_poly.pdbx_strand_id
1 'polypeptide(L)'
;MDNDFIDEDLFEALRRDAEKKRLKKLEKQERLEKRKIALQELQNILEIKHLETENDFDSCLLAANKYKMGTIDWALAFLNLSEINNSKEIRDKYLKLAQNWHPDKNAKNSNEAMKYLNEAWQILKKNI
;
A
#
# COMPACT_ATOMS: atom_id res chain seq x y z
N MET A 1 -32.31 -69.22 -3.50
CA MET A 1 -32.77 -67.89 -3.05
C MET A 1 -31.50 -67.13 -2.74
N ASP A 2 -31.03 -66.38 -3.72
CA ASP A 2 -29.79 -65.61 -3.60
C ASP A 2 -30.12 -64.37 -2.78
N ASN A 3 -29.80 -64.45 -1.48
CA ASN A 3 -29.84 -63.28 -0.62
C ASN A 3 -28.62 -62.43 -0.98
N ASP A 4 -28.81 -61.48 -1.89
CA ASP A 4 -27.93 -60.34 -2.09
C ASP A 4 -27.95 -59.49 -0.81
N PHE A 5 -27.27 -59.98 0.22
CA PHE A 5 -26.97 -59.24 1.44
C PHE A 5 -25.87 -58.25 1.08
N ILE A 6 -26.27 -57.08 0.58
CA ILE A 6 -25.36 -55.95 0.44
C ILE A 6 -24.84 -55.67 1.85
N ASP A 7 -23.53 -55.83 2.07
CA ASP A 7 -22.87 -55.50 3.34
C ASP A 7 -23.09 -54.01 3.66
N GLU A 8 -24.15 -53.72 4.41
CA GLU A 8 -24.55 -52.38 4.85
C GLU A 8 -23.37 -51.67 5.54
N ASP A 9 -22.58 -52.42 6.32
CA ASP A 9 -21.37 -51.96 7.00
C ASP A 9 -20.25 -51.52 6.04
N LEU A 10 -20.10 -52.20 4.91
CA LEU A 10 -19.11 -51.85 3.88
C LEU A 10 -19.52 -50.56 3.16
N PHE A 11 -20.81 -50.41 2.87
CA PHE A 11 -21.36 -49.21 2.25
C PHE A 11 -21.23 -47.99 3.18
N GLU A 12 -21.51 -48.15 4.47
CA GLU A 12 -21.30 -47.11 5.46
C GLU A 12 -19.82 -46.72 5.60
N ALA A 13 -18.90 -47.69 5.61
CA ALA A 13 -17.47 -47.41 5.68
C ALA A 13 -16.99 -46.59 4.46
N LEU A 14 -17.42 -46.96 3.24
CA LEU A 14 -17.15 -46.22 2.01
C LEU A 14 -17.71 -44.78 2.07
N ARG A 15 -18.91 -44.60 2.62
CA ARG A 15 -19.54 -43.28 2.78
C ARG A 15 -18.74 -42.39 3.75
N ARG A 16 -18.33 -42.93 4.90
CA ARG A 16 -17.48 -42.24 5.88
C ARG A 16 -16.12 -41.84 5.28
N ASP A 17 -15.52 -42.70 4.47
CA ASP A 17 -14.26 -42.40 3.80
C ASP A 17 -14.39 -41.33 2.71
N ALA A 18 -15.49 -41.34 1.95
CA ALA A 18 -15.80 -40.29 0.99
C ALA A 18 -16.02 -38.93 1.68
N GLU A 19 -16.69 -38.93 2.83
CA GLU A 19 -16.93 -37.74 3.64
C GLU A 19 -15.62 -37.17 4.23
N LYS A 20 -14.75 -38.02 4.79
CA LYS A 20 -13.40 -37.62 5.24
C LYS A 20 -12.59 -37.00 4.11
N LYS A 21 -12.65 -37.57 2.90
CA LYS A 21 -11.97 -37.01 1.72
C LYS A 21 -12.53 -35.63 1.32
N ARG A 22 -13.85 -35.42 1.44
CA ARG A 22 -14.49 -34.12 1.19
C ARG A 22 -14.06 -33.08 2.23
N LEU A 23 -14.07 -33.43 3.51
CA LEU A 23 -13.63 -32.55 4.59
C LEU A 23 -12.17 -32.12 4.42
N LYS A 24 -11.26 -33.04 4.09
CA LYS A 24 -9.85 -32.72 3.79
C LYS A 24 -9.70 -31.76 2.60
N LYS A 25 -10.57 -31.88 1.58
CA LYS A 25 -10.57 -30.96 0.42
C LYS A 25 -11.04 -29.56 0.83
N LEU A 26 -12.11 -29.47 1.61
CA LEU A 26 -12.63 -28.20 2.14
C LEU A 26 -11.59 -27.51 3.03
N GLU A 27 -10.99 -28.25 3.97
CA GLU A 27 -9.94 -27.71 4.83
C GLU A 27 -8.74 -27.20 4.02
N LYS A 28 -8.36 -27.92 2.96
CA LYS A 28 -7.31 -27.46 2.03
C LYS A 28 -7.71 -26.17 1.32
N GLN A 29 -8.97 -26.04 0.87
CA GLN A 29 -9.47 -24.83 0.24
C GLN A 29 -9.47 -23.65 1.22
N GLU A 30 -9.97 -23.84 2.44
CA GLU A 30 -9.96 -22.80 3.48
C GLU A 30 -8.53 -22.34 3.81
N ARG A 31 -7.57 -23.27 3.90
CA ARG A 31 -6.15 -22.93 4.11
C ARG A 31 -5.59 -22.09 2.95
N LEU A 32 -5.97 -22.40 1.71
CA LEU A 32 -5.54 -21.64 0.53
C LEU A 32 -6.19 -20.25 0.51
N GLU A 33 -7.46 -20.12 0.87
CA GLU A 33 -8.15 -18.83 0.95
C GLU A 33 -7.55 -17.94 2.04
N LYS A 34 -7.31 -18.47 3.24
CA LYS A 34 -6.61 -17.75 4.32
C LYS A 34 -5.23 -17.26 3.87
N ARG A 35 -4.48 -18.11 3.15
CA ARG A 35 -3.19 -17.72 2.58
C ARG A 35 -3.33 -16.60 1.55
N LYS A 36 -4.35 -16.65 0.70
CA LYS A 36 -4.61 -15.61 -0.31
C LYS A 36 -4.94 -14.27 0.36
N ILE A 37 -5.76 -14.27 1.41
CA ILE A 37 -6.10 -13.07 2.19
C ILE A 37 -4.84 -12.48 2.82
N ALA A 38 -4.02 -13.30 3.50
CA ALA A 38 -2.77 -12.84 4.11
C ALA A 38 -1.79 -12.25 3.09
N LEU A 39 -1.70 -12.84 1.89
CA LEU A 39 -0.87 -12.28 0.81
C LEU A 39 -1.39 -10.93 0.32
N GLN A 40 -2.71 -10.76 0.22
CA GLN A 40 -3.32 -9.49 -0.16
C GLN A 40 -3.05 -8.41 0.89
N GLU A 41 -3.18 -8.73 2.17
CA GLU A 41 -2.86 -7.81 3.27
C GLU A 41 -1.40 -7.38 3.25
N LEU A 42 -0.48 -8.32 3.02
CA LEU A 42 0.94 -8.02 2.89
C LEU A 42 1.25 -7.10 1.71
N GLN A 43 0.60 -7.31 0.56
CA GLN A 43 0.73 -6.42 -0.60
C GLN A 43 0.28 -5.00 -0.26
N ASN A 44 -0.89 -4.85 0.38
CA ASN A 44 -1.40 -3.54 0.78
C ASN A 44 -0.44 -2.83 1.75
N ILE A 45 0.16 -3.56 2.71
CA ILE A 45 1.15 -2.99 3.64
C ILE A 45 2.41 -2.53 2.90
N LEU A 46 2.88 -3.31 1.92
CA LEU A 46 4.04 -2.95 1.12
C LEU A 46 3.76 -1.69 0.27
N GLU A 47 2.57 -1.57 -0.31
CA GLU A 47 2.17 -0.37 -1.05
C GLU A 47 2.16 0.88 -0.15
N ILE A 48 1.60 0.78 1.06
CA ILE A 48 1.60 1.88 2.04
C ILE A 48 3.04 2.27 2.38
N LYS A 49 3.91 1.30 2.66
CA LYS A 49 5.32 1.58 2.95
C LYS A 49 6.05 2.22 1.78
N HIS A 50 5.78 1.79 0.55
CA HIS A 50 6.35 2.42 -0.65
C HIS A 50 5.91 3.89 -0.76
N LEU A 51 4.63 4.18 -0.55
CA LEU A 51 4.11 5.55 -0.52
C LEU A 51 4.76 6.37 0.59
N GLU A 52 4.98 5.80 1.78
CA GLU A 52 5.69 6.48 2.86
C GLU A 52 7.14 6.79 2.49
N THR A 53 7.85 5.86 1.84
CA THR A 53 9.23 6.10 1.38
C THR A 53 9.35 7.13 0.26
N GLU A 54 8.37 7.19 -0.65
CA GLU A 54 8.33 8.21 -1.69
C GLU A 54 8.02 9.61 -1.14
N ASN A 55 7.28 9.68 -0.02
CA ASN A 55 6.98 10.92 0.68
C ASN A 55 7.98 11.23 1.81
N ASP A 56 9.09 10.50 1.87
CA ASP A 56 10.18 10.78 2.80
C ASP A 56 10.99 12.00 2.32
N PHE A 57 11.45 12.81 3.27
CA PHE A 57 12.14 14.05 2.97
C PHE A 57 13.40 13.81 2.13
N ASP A 58 14.19 12.80 2.48
CA ASP A 58 15.44 12.49 1.78
C ASP A 58 15.17 12.02 0.34
N SER A 59 14.10 11.24 0.13
CA SER A 59 13.65 10.82 -1.21
C SER A 59 13.19 12.01 -2.06
N CYS A 60 12.35 12.88 -1.49
CA CYS A 60 11.89 14.11 -2.14
C CYS A 60 13.05 15.04 -2.50
N LEU A 61 14.02 15.17 -1.60
CA LEU A 61 15.21 16.00 -1.80
C LEU A 61 16.10 15.43 -2.92
N LEU A 62 16.33 14.11 -2.94
CA LEU A 62 17.07 13.43 -4.00
C LEU A 62 16.40 13.60 -5.37
N ALA A 63 15.06 13.51 -5.42
CA ALA A 63 14.31 13.75 -6.66
C ALA A 63 14.46 15.19 -7.13
N ALA A 64 14.34 16.15 -6.21
CA ALA A 64 14.43 17.57 -6.51
C ALA A 64 15.85 18.02 -6.91
N ASN A 65 16.90 17.40 -6.36
CA ASN A 65 18.31 17.70 -6.69
C ASN A 65 18.68 17.47 -8.16
N LYS A 66 17.82 16.80 -8.94
CA LYS A 66 17.95 16.69 -10.41
C LYS A 66 17.68 18.01 -11.13
N TYR A 67 16.99 18.93 -10.48
CA TYR A 67 16.55 20.20 -11.04
C TYR A 67 17.19 21.36 -10.29
N LYS A 68 17.24 22.52 -10.95
CA LYS A 68 17.74 23.73 -10.31
C LYS A 68 16.74 24.22 -9.25
N MET A 69 17.22 24.43 -8.03
CA MET A 69 16.42 24.99 -6.93
C MET A 69 15.73 26.29 -7.35
N GLY A 70 14.45 26.45 -6.97
CA GLY A 70 13.65 27.63 -7.32
C GLY A 70 12.91 27.53 -8.66
N THR A 71 13.08 26.44 -9.42
CA THR A 71 12.30 26.18 -10.64
C THR A 71 10.97 25.48 -10.34
N ILE A 72 10.04 25.55 -11.29
CA ILE A 72 8.78 24.82 -11.25
C ILE A 72 9.05 23.32 -11.23
N ASP A 73 9.95 22.83 -12.09
CA ASP A 73 10.30 21.41 -12.17
C ASP A 73 10.88 20.88 -10.85
N TRP A 74 11.70 21.70 -10.18
CA TRP A 74 12.19 21.40 -8.84
C TRP A 74 11.05 21.27 -7.83
N ALA A 75 10.10 22.21 -7.82
CA ALA A 75 8.97 22.18 -6.89
C ALA A 75 8.02 21.00 -7.16
N LEU A 76 7.81 20.66 -8.43
CA LEU A 76 7.05 19.48 -8.86
C LEU A 76 7.74 18.19 -8.41
N ALA A 77 9.05 18.05 -8.68
CA ALA A 77 9.82 16.90 -8.25
C ALA A 77 9.86 16.73 -6.73
N PHE A 78 9.96 17.83 -5.98
CA PHE A 78 9.96 17.82 -4.52
C PHE A 78 8.61 17.36 -3.93
N LEU A 79 7.49 17.79 -4.51
CA LEU A 79 6.15 17.31 -4.13
C LEU A 79 5.78 15.96 -4.80
N ASN A 80 6.71 15.38 -5.55
CA ASN A 80 6.52 14.16 -6.33
C ASN A 80 5.29 14.24 -7.26
N LEU A 81 5.15 15.35 -7.97
CA LEU A 81 4.06 15.65 -8.91
C LEU A 81 4.60 15.72 -10.34
N SER A 82 3.79 15.28 -11.30
CA SER A 82 4.18 15.32 -12.72
C SER A 82 3.87 16.66 -13.39
N GLU A 83 2.76 17.32 -13.01
CA GLU A 83 2.26 18.52 -13.70
C GLU A 83 1.54 19.49 -12.73
N ILE A 84 1.38 20.75 -13.15
CA ILE A 84 0.79 21.85 -12.32
C ILE A 84 -0.74 21.90 -12.40
N ASN A 85 -1.37 21.01 -13.18
CA ASN A 85 -2.73 21.22 -13.68
C ASN A 85 -3.84 21.18 -12.61
N ASN A 86 -3.57 20.65 -11.42
CA ASN A 86 -4.60 20.47 -10.39
C ASN A 86 -4.21 21.14 -9.06
N SER A 87 -4.65 22.39 -8.89
CA SER A 87 -4.39 23.21 -7.70
C SER A 87 -4.83 22.54 -6.39
N LYS A 88 -5.91 21.76 -6.43
CA LYS A 88 -6.42 21.01 -5.28
C LYS A 88 -5.46 19.88 -4.90
N GLU A 89 -4.95 19.15 -5.88
CA GLU A 89 -3.99 18.05 -5.67
C GLU A 89 -2.67 18.54 -5.07
N ILE A 90 -2.16 19.67 -5.58
CA ILE A 90 -0.93 20.29 -5.04
C ILE A 90 -1.15 20.69 -3.58
N ARG A 91 -2.31 21.30 -3.27
CA ARG A 91 -2.65 21.67 -1.90
C ARG A 91 -2.79 20.46 -0.98
N ASP A 92 -3.45 19.41 -1.44
CA ASP A 92 -3.66 18.19 -0.65
C ASP A 92 -2.33 17.48 -0.38
N LYS A 93 -1.42 17.41 -1.36
CA LYS A 93 -0.06 16.88 -1.15
C LYS A 93 0.74 17.73 -0.18
N TYR A 94 0.72 19.05 -0.35
CA TYR A 94 1.39 19.98 0.57
C TYR A 94 0.92 19.78 2.01
N LEU A 95 -0.40 19.69 2.24
CA LEU A 95 -0.95 19.48 3.57
C LEU A 95 -0.52 18.15 4.18
N LYS A 96 -0.52 17.07 3.39
CA LYS A 96 -0.04 15.74 3.85
C LYS A 96 1.43 15.78 4.25
N LEU A 97 2.30 16.34 3.42
CA LEU A 97 3.73 16.47 3.70
C LEU A 97 3.99 17.38 4.91
N ALA A 98 3.26 18.50 5.02
CA ALA A 98 3.37 19.42 6.15
C ALA A 98 2.97 18.75 7.47
N GLN A 99 1.95 17.89 7.47
CA GLN A 99 1.57 17.12 8.65
C GLN A 99 2.59 16.04 9.01
N ASN A 100 3.24 15.43 8.01
CA ASN A 100 4.24 14.39 8.21
C ASN A 100 5.58 14.98 8.67
N TRP A 101 5.99 16.10 8.12
CA TRP A 101 7.29 16.73 8.41
C TRP A 101 7.20 17.85 9.45
N HIS A 102 6.06 18.00 10.12
CA HIS A 102 5.87 19.01 11.16
C HIS A 102 6.90 18.83 12.29
N PRO A 103 7.56 19.90 12.76
CA PRO A 103 8.60 19.81 13.78
C PRO A 103 8.11 19.24 15.12
N ASP A 104 6.83 19.39 15.46
CA ASP A 104 6.24 18.74 16.64
C ASP A 104 6.25 17.21 16.57
N LYS A 105 6.15 16.63 15.37
CA LYS A 105 6.10 15.17 15.19
C LYS A 105 7.47 14.56 14.91
N ASN A 106 8.34 15.30 14.23
CA ASN A 106 9.66 14.84 13.83
C ASN A 106 10.74 15.84 14.26
N ALA A 107 11.58 15.45 15.23
CA ALA A 107 12.63 16.31 15.77
C ALA A 107 13.90 16.37 14.90
N LYS A 108 14.10 15.40 13.98
CA LYS A 108 15.23 15.40 13.05
C LYS A 108 14.81 15.98 11.70
N ASN A 109 15.57 16.96 11.21
CA ASN A 109 15.47 17.58 9.87
C ASN A 109 14.15 18.29 9.50
N SER A 110 13.18 18.39 10.41
CA SER A 110 11.85 18.98 10.14
C SER A 110 11.87 20.46 9.78
N ASN A 111 12.77 21.25 10.34
CA ASN A 111 12.86 22.69 10.03
C ASN A 111 13.29 22.95 8.58
N GLU A 112 14.26 22.17 8.07
CA GLU A 112 14.69 22.27 6.68
C GLU A 112 13.62 21.72 5.74
N ALA A 113 13.05 20.55 6.07
CA ALA A 113 11.97 19.95 5.31
C ALA A 113 10.78 20.90 5.13
N MET A 114 10.35 21.57 6.21
CA MET A 114 9.27 22.55 6.16
C MET A 114 9.66 23.79 5.33
N LYS A 115 10.91 24.23 5.39
CA LYS A 115 11.40 25.36 4.59
C LYS A 115 11.33 25.05 3.09
N TYR A 116 11.88 23.91 2.66
CA TYR A 116 11.83 23.48 1.27
C TYR A 116 10.40 23.24 0.79
N LEU A 117 9.56 22.64 1.64
CA LEU A 117 8.14 22.43 1.33
C LEU A 117 7.38 23.74 1.11
N ASN A 118 7.61 24.74 1.97
CA ASN A 118 7.04 26.07 1.82
C ASN A 118 7.51 26.76 0.53
N GLU A 119 8.80 26.65 0.21
CA GLU A 119 9.38 27.25 -0.99
C GLU A 119 8.78 26.63 -2.26
N ALA A 120 8.71 25.30 -2.34
CA ALA A 120 8.08 24.57 -3.44
C ALA A 120 6.61 24.98 -3.62
N TRP A 121 5.85 25.06 -2.52
CA TRP A 121 4.46 25.49 -2.55
C TRP A 121 4.29 26.93 -3.08
N GLN A 122 5.12 27.87 -2.62
CA GLN A 122 5.04 29.25 -3.09
C GLN A 122 5.35 29.39 -4.58
N ILE A 123 6.30 28.60 -5.10
CA ILE A 123 6.61 28.57 -6.53
C ILE A 123 5.41 28.04 -7.31
N LEU A 124 4.85 26.90 -6.91
CA LEU A 124 3.71 26.31 -7.62
C LEU A 124 2.48 27.20 -7.55
N LYS A 125 2.16 27.75 -6.37
CA LYS A 125 1.02 28.66 -6.17
C LYS A 125 1.09 29.91 -7.06
N LYS A 126 2.28 30.41 -7.41
CA LYS A 126 2.45 31.55 -8.31
C LYS A 126 2.23 31.20 -9.79
N ASN A 127 2.33 29.93 -10.14
CA ASN A 127 2.28 29.43 -11.53
C ASN A 127 1.01 28.62 -11.84
N ILE A 128 0.06 28.57 -10.89
CA ILE A 128 -1.31 28.05 -11.03
C ILE A 128 -2.23 29.25 -11.27
#